data_AF-A0A4R1VUQ9-F1
#
_entry.id   AF-A0A4R1VUQ9-F1
#
_cell.length_a   1.000
_cell.length_b   1.000
_cell.length_c   1.000
_cell.angle_alpha   90.00
_cell.angle_beta   90.00
_cell.angle_gamma   90.00
#
_symmetry.space_group_name_H-M   'P 1'
#
loop_
_entity.id
_entity.type
_entity.pdbx_description
1 polymer ?
#
loop_
_entity_poly.entity_id
_entity_poly.type
_entity_poly.pdbx_seq_one_letter_code
_entity_poly.pdbx_strand_id
1 'polypeptide(L)'
;MTYDPLPIETVAVDDLALDLENYRIPVASTDENAALNYLYAEEEVFETARLIIRDGYFDNEVPIVVKDGDTYVVLEGNRRVSALKVLSDPTLIPAHEHAIRALLKRYETEADDLPDEIRVLVAPSRSVAARHIARLHTTQSKRPWSRDQQATYYYSLLDPTRTVDDIRQAYPGVNIPRFLRMAVMRRLLSGAKFKDRSLHAYVTGTELKMSSFEYAYKNGDIASAIGASFDKDGLLLPIGKSPEKIGAALSGGQLKALEYLMTQFRLGNLNTRSDEFRKGTVPHDALIAKLTGVEPQPVADSDPAPEPDTGGHGPEDEPWEDPVDEPGEGPQSGLGGQPPTRPPRGPNHPDTRDHLVLTGLDYQTQSSVNLQHRYHELRQLSLSKTPVAAAMLLRAVLESTIKAHFESTSTPATGELKACMTVVKNVYAQERPIRNAIDKIYSGNARTPGTVSWFNDVTHSADAVVTADTVRQALKLLHPLLRHLLRPAAGPAASSGAGGAT
;
A
#
# COMPACT_ATOMS: atom_id res chain seq x y z
N MET A 1 22.51 21.60 23.28
CA MET A 1 21.23 22.31 23.31
C MET A 1 20.56 21.95 24.61
N THR A 2 20.30 22.93 25.47
CA THR A 2 19.48 22.74 26.67
C THR A 2 18.05 22.48 26.21
N TYR A 3 17.37 21.49 26.80
CA TYR A 3 15.97 21.24 26.53
C TYR A 3 15.13 22.39 27.11
N ASP A 4 14.35 23.03 26.24
CA ASP A 4 13.41 24.10 26.61
C ASP A 4 12.00 23.65 26.18
N PRO A 5 11.12 23.31 27.12
CA PRO A 5 9.79 22.81 26.80
C PRO A 5 8.90 23.92 26.25
N LEU A 6 8.22 23.66 25.14
CA LEU A 6 7.16 24.54 24.64
C LEU A 6 5.92 24.44 25.56
N PRO A 7 5.26 25.55 25.90
CA PRO A 7 4.04 25.53 26.70
C PRO A 7 2.91 24.80 25.96
N ILE A 8 2.08 24.10 26.73
CA ILE A 8 0.83 23.49 26.24
C ILE A 8 -0.33 24.34 26.76
N GLU A 9 -1.16 24.83 25.84
CA GLU A 9 -2.37 25.60 26.14
C GLU A 9 -3.61 24.83 25.64
N THR A 10 -4.76 25.08 26.26
CA THR A 10 -6.05 24.60 25.74
C THR A 10 -6.71 25.77 25.02
N VAL A 11 -7.09 25.56 23.77
CA VAL A 11 -7.54 26.61 22.85
C VAL A 11 -8.80 26.14 22.14
N ALA A 12 -9.78 27.04 22.00
CA ALA A 12 -11.01 26.77 21.26
C ALA A 12 -10.68 26.49 19.79
N VAL A 13 -11.38 25.53 19.18
CA VAL A 13 -11.18 25.15 17.76
C VAL A 13 -11.44 26.34 16.83
N ASP A 14 -12.33 27.25 17.23
CA ASP A 14 -12.64 28.48 16.48
C ASP A 14 -11.49 29.50 16.51
N ASP A 15 -10.68 29.53 17.57
CA ASP A 15 -9.53 30.42 17.71
C ASP A 15 -8.28 29.92 16.96
N LEU A 16 -8.32 28.69 16.44
CA LEU A 16 -7.25 28.11 15.62
C LEU A 16 -7.41 28.53 14.16
N ALA A 17 -6.43 29.21 13.59
CA ALA A 17 -6.40 29.55 12.17
C ALA A 17 -5.52 28.56 11.39
N LEU A 18 -5.99 28.08 10.23
CA LEU A 18 -5.16 27.26 9.34
C LEU A 18 -3.97 28.07 8.81
N ASP A 19 -2.83 27.40 8.66
CA ASP A 19 -1.65 28.01 8.06
C ASP A 19 -1.81 28.15 6.54
N LEU A 20 -1.90 29.39 6.06
CA LEU A 20 -2.02 29.69 4.62
C LEU A 20 -0.72 29.39 3.86
N GLU A 21 0.43 29.30 4.56
CA GLU A 21 1.74 28.90 4.01
C GLU A 21 2.04 27.41 4.27
N ASN A 22 1.03 26.60 4.54
CA ASN A 22 1.18 25.18 4.82
C ASN A 22 1.86 24.45 3.65
N TYR A 23 2.95 23.74 3.93
CA TYR A 23 3.76 23.04 2.93
C TYR A 23 3.06 21.91 2.16
N ARG A 24 1.85 21.51 2.58
CA ARG A 24 0.98 20.60 1.81
C ARG A 24 0.30 21.32 0.62
N ILE A 25 0.15 22.63 0.71
CA ILE A 25 -0.51 23.44 -0.32
C ILE A 25 0.57 23.98 -1.27
N PRO A 26 0.55 23.64 -2.57
CA PRO A 26 1.61 24.01 -3.51
C PRO A 26 1.82 25.52 -3.67
N VAL A 27 0.74 26.29 -3.51
CA VAL A 27 0.73 27.75 -3.56
C VAL A 27 0.02 28.22 -2.31
N ALA A 28 0.58 29.20 -1.60
CA ALA A 28 -0.03 29.75 -0.41
C ALA A 28 -1.49 30.14 -0.69
N SER A 29 -2.39 29.73 0.20
CA SER A 29 -3.82 29.98 0.03
C SER A 29 -4.12 31.47 0.19
N THR A 30 -5.13 31.95 -0.53
CA THR A 30 -5.57 33.35 -0.46
C THR A 30 -6.28 33.67 0.86
N ASP A 31 -6.94 32.66 1.43
CA ASP A 31 -7.72 32.75 2.65
C ASP A 31 -7.88 31.34 3.26
N GLU A 32 -8.40 31.29 4.49
CA GLU A 32 -8.57 30.07 5.25
C GLU A 32 -9.58 29.10 4.61
N ASN A 33 -10.63 29.61 3.96
CA ASN A 33 -11.62 28.76 3.29
C ASN A 33 -10.98 28.04 2.09
N ALA A 34 -10.15 28.73 1.30
CA ALA A 34 -9.39 28.13 0.22
C ALA A 34 -8.41 27.07 0.75
N ALA A 35 -7.72 27.33 1.87
CA ALA A 35 -6.84 26.37 2.52
C ALA A 35 -7.61 25.12 2.99
N LEU A 36 -8.76 25.33 3.64
CA LEU A 36 -9.60 24.24 4.15
C LEU A 36 -10.13 23.35 3.02
N ASN A 37 -10.66 23.96 1.95
CA ASN A 37 -11.17 23.20 0.80
C ASN A 37 -10.05 22.41 0.10
N TYR A 38 -8.85 22.99 -0.02
CA TYR A 38 -7.70 22.27 -0.59
C TYR A 38 -7.30 21.07 0.27
N LEU A 39 -7.09 21.29 1.58
CA LEU A 39 -6.74 20.21 2.51
C LEU A 39 -7.81 19.12 2.51
N TYR A 40 -9.09 19.51 2.42
CA TYR A 40 -10.18 18.55 2.36
C TYR A 40 -10.10 17.64 1.13
N ALA A 41 -9.90 18.23 -0.05
CA ALA A 41 -9.87 17.52 -1.31
C ALA A 41 -8.61 16.67 -1.50
N GLU A 42 -7.43 17.22 -1.15
CA GLU A 42 -6.14 16.64 -1.55
C GLU A 42 -5.39 15.95 -0.40
N GLU A 43 -5.76 16.22 0.86
CA GLU A 43 -5.02 15.75 2.04
C GLU A 43 -5.91 14.92 2.99
N GLU A 44 -6.89 14.18 2.45
CA GLU A 44 -7.67 13.16 3.18
C GLU A 44 -8.22 13.65 4.55
N VAL A 45 -8.72 14.89 4.61
CA VAL A 45 -9.34 15.41 5.85
C VAL A 45 -10.62 14.64 6.15
N PHE A 46 -11.37 14.19 5.14
CA PHE A 46 -12.57 13.39 5.37
C PHE A 46 -12.28 12.10 6.16
N GLU A 47 -11.22 11.35 5.83
CA GLU A 47 -10.84 10.17 6.61
C GLU A 47 -10.36 10.55 8.01
N THR A 48 -9.70 11.71 8.16
CA THR A 48 -9.31 12.23 9.48
C THR A 48 -10.55 12.55 10.32
N ALA A 49 -11.55 13.21 9.74
CA ALA A 49 -12.83 13.51 10.40
C ALA A 49 -13.58 12.23 10.77
N ARG A 50 -13.61 11.25 9.87
CA ARG A 50 -14.20 9.92 10.10
C ARG A 50 -13.54 9.19 11.28
N LEU A 51 -12.21 9.26 11.40
CA LEU A 51 -11.50 8.65 12.52
C LEU A 51 -11.78 9.39 13.84
N ILE A 52 -11.77 10.73 13.84
CA ILE A 52 -12.06 11.53 15.03
C ILE A 52 -13.45 11.25 15.57
N ILE A 53 -14.48 11.23 14.71
CA ILE A 53 -15.85 11.01 15.18
C ILE A 53 -16.10 9.54 15.58
N ARG A 54 -15.44 8.58 14.92
CA ARG A 54 -15.61 7.14 15.23
C ARG A 54 -14.87 6.72 16.50
N ASP A 55 -13.64 7.18 16.66
CA ASP A 55 -12.72 6.70 17.73
C ASP A 55 -12.58 7.70 18.88
N GLY A 56 -13.17 8.89 18.74
CA GLY A 56 -12.94 10.03 19.62
C GLY A 56 -11.66 10.80 19.27
N TYR A 57 -11.62 12.07 19.70
CA TYR A 57 -10.42 12.87 19.56
C TYR A 57 -9.31 12.38 20.51
N PHE A 58 -8.10 12.16 19.98
CA PHE A 58 -6.97 11.67 20.76
C PHE A 58 -5.70 12.51 20.54
N ASP A 59 -5.07 12.92 21.64
CA ASP A 59 -3.89 13.79 21.67
C ASP A 59 -2.56 13.07 21.32
N ASN A 60 -2.56 12.18 20.32
CA ASN A 60 -1.34 11.45 19.96
C ASN A 60 -0.22 12.35 19.42
N GLU A 61 -0.57 13.51 18.86
CA GLU A 61 0.31 14.51 18.25
C GLU A 61 -0.29 15.91 18.44
N VAL A 62 -0.12 16.50 19.62
CA VAL A 62 -0.61 17.83 19.96
C VAL A 62 -0.22 18.85 18.85
N PRO A 63 -1.17 19.56 18.21
CA PRO A 63 -0.88 20.53 17.17
C PRO A 63 0.16 21.57 17.64
N ILE A 64 1.03 22.00 16.73
CA ILE A 64 2.02 23.05 17.02
C ILE A 64 1.50 24.34 16.40
N VAL A 65 1.41 25.39 17.21
CA VAL A 65 0.85 26.68 16.81
C VAL A 65 1.83 27.81 17.07
N VAL A 66 1.61 28.96 16.45
CA VAL A 66 2.18 30.24 16.87
C VAL A 66 1.03 31.20 17.18
N LYS A 67 1.13 31.95 18.27
CA LYS A 67 0.14 32.95 18.64
C LYS A 67 0.30 34.20 17.78
N ASP A 68 -0.78 34.65 17.16
CA ASP A 68 -0.85 35.87 16.35
C ASP A 68 -2.03 36.73 16.82
N GLY A 69 -1.75 37.72 17.69
CA GLY A 69 -2.80 38.46 18.38
C GLY A 69 -3.64 37.54 19.28
N ASP A 70 -4.94 37.50 19.02
CA ASP A 70 -5.92 36.69 19.74
C ASP A 70 -6.13 35.29 19.12
N THR A 71 -5.54 35.02 17.95
CA THR A 71 -5.68 33.73 17.26
C THR A 71 -4.39 32.91 17.32
N TYR A 72 -4.51 31.61 17.01
CA TYR A 72 -3.40 30.67 16.99
C TYR A 72 -3.26 30.05 15.61
N VAL A 73 -2.19 30.39 14.88
CA VAL A 73 -1.91 29.86 13.54
C VAL A 73 -1.31 28.46 13.65
N VAL A 74 -1.94 27.48 13.01
CA VAL A 74 -1.59 26.05 13.09
C VAL A 74 -0.44 25.70 12.17
N LEU A 75 0.77 25.60 12.71
CA LEU A 75 1.98 25.24 11.95
C LEU A 75 2.11 23.73 11.70
N GLU A 76 1.60 22.90 12.63
CA GLU A 76 1.52 21.44 12.52
C GLU A 76 0.16 20.96 12.99
N GLY A 77 -0.39 19.94 12.33
CA GLY A 77 -1.72 19.42 12.67
C GLY A 77 -2.87 20.04 11.87
N ASN A 78 -2.57 20.77 10.78
CA ASN A 78 -3.57 21.39 9.91
C ASN A 78 -4.69 20.42 9.49
N ARG A 79 -4.37 19.20 9.02
CA ARG A 79 -5.39 18.19 8.65
C ARG A 79 -6.37 17.89 9.79
N ARG A 80 -5.87 17.84 11.04
CA ARG A 80 -6.67 17.53 12.22
C ARG A 80 -7.56 18.70 12.62
N VAL A 81 -7.00 19.92 12.61
CA VAL A 81 -7.79 21.12 12.89
C VAL A 81 -8.84 21.35 11.81
N SER A 82 -8.50 21.15 10.53
CA SER A 82 -9.46 21.14 9.43
C SER A 82 -10.59 20.14 9.65
N ALA A 83 -10.27 18.91 10.09
CA ALA A 83 -11.27 17.89 10.39
C ALA A 83 -12.22 18.32 11.54
N LEU A 84 -11.70 18.88 12.62
CA LEU A 84 -12.51 19.41 13.71
C LEU A 84 -13.40 20.57 13.26
N LYS A 85 -12.85 21.53 12.50
CA LYS A 85 -13.61 22.66 11.97
C LYS A 85 -14.79 22.21 11.10
N VAL A 86 -14.58 21.27 10.18
CA VAL A 86 -15.69 20.80 9.31
C VAL A 86 -16.70 19.93 10.05
N LEU A 87 -16.28 19.19 11.08
CA LEU A 87 -17.20 18.44 11.94
C LEU A 87 -18.07 19.38 12.78
N SER A 88 -17.49 20.47 13.29
CA SER A 88 -18.21 21.51 14.03
C SER A 88 -19.16 22.31 13.11
N ASP A 89 -18.66 22.78 11.97
CA ASP A 89 -19.45 23.49 10.96
C ASP A 89 -19.27 22.89 9.55
N PRO A 90 -20.19 22.00 9.13
CA PRO A 90 -20.18 21.43 7.79
C PRO A 90 -20.34 22.46 6.66
N THR A 91 -20.83 23.67 6.95
CA THR A 91 -21.07 24.70 5.93
C THR A 91 -19.78 25.36 5.44
N LEU A 92 -18.66 25.18 6.16
CA LEU A 92 -17.34 25.65 5.75
C LEU A 92 -16.81 24.99 4.46
N ILE A 93 -17.38 23.84 4.08
CA ILE A 93 -17.05 23.10 2.84
C ILE A 93 -18.32 22.80 2.02
N PRO A 94 -18.96 23.80 1.38
CA PRO A 94 -20.27 23.64 0.74
C PRO A 94 -20.35 22.50 -0.29
N ALA A 95 -19.27 22.25 -1.04
CA ALA A 95 -19.21 21.18 -2.03
C ALA A 95 -19.26 19.76 -1.41
N HIS A 96 -18.96 19.65 -0.12
CA HIS A 96 -18.83 18.39 0.62
C HIS A 96 -19.68 18.34 1.90
N GLU A 97 -20.48 19.38 2.17
CA GLU A 97 -21.33 19.50 3.35
C GLU A 97 -22.20 18.25 3.57
N HIS A 98 -22.80 17.72 2.51
CA HIS A 98 -23.64 16.53 2.58
C HIS A 98 -22.90 15.30 3.13
N ALA A 99 -21.63 15.12 2.74
CA ALA A 99 -20.82 13.98 3.19
C ALA A 99 -20.52 14.07 4.69
N ILE A 100 -20.22 15.28 5.19
CA ILE A 100 -19.99 15.49 6.62
C ILE A 100 -21.28 15.35 7.43
N ARG A 101 -22.40 15.91 6.96
CA ARG A 101 -23.68 15.72 7.64
C ARG A 101 -24.10 14.25 7.69
N ALA A 102 -23.84 13.49 6.62
CA ALA A 102 -24.07 12.04 6.61
C ALA A 102 -23.16 11.31 7.60
N LEU A 103 -21.92 11.76 7.76
CA LEU A 103 -20.96 11.23 8.73
C LEU A 103 -21.42 11.52 10.17
N LEU A 104 -21.77 12.77 10.49
CA LEU A 104 -22.31 13.17 11.81
C LEU A 104 -23.57 12.38 12.16
N LYS A 105 -24.49 12.22 11.19
CA LYS A 105 -25.71 11.42 11.39
C LYS A 105 -25.42 9.94 11.66
N ARG A 106 -24.34 9.39 11.09
CA ARG A 106 -23.97 7.99 11.31
C ARG A 106 -23.43 7.77 12.73
N TYR A 107 -22.79 8.77 13.31
CA TYR A 107 -22.17 8.76 14.63
C TYR A 107 -22.80 9.84 15.52
N GLU A 108 -24.13 9.85 15.59
CA GLU A 108 -24.89 10.90 16.27
C GLU A 108 -24.58 10.96 17.77
N THR A 109 -24.32 9.82 18.40
CA THR A 109 -23.98 9.74 19.82
C THR A 109 -22.55 10.26 20.08
N GLU A 110 -21.60 9.93 19.21
CA GLU A 110 -20.21 10.35 19.34
C GLU A 110 -19.99 11.82 18.94
N ALA A 111 -20.90 12.37 18.13
CA ALA A 111 -20.87 13.78 17.75
C ALA A 111 -20.99 14.73 18.95
N ASP A 112 -21.73 14.32 19.99
CA ASP A 112 -21.89 15.09 21.24
C ASP A 112 -20.58 15.15 22.06
N ASP A 113 -19.64 14.23 21.82
CA ASP A 113 -18.35 14.13 22.52
C ASP A 113 -17.21 14.85 21.76
N LEU A 114 -17.51 15.53 20.64
CA LEU A 114 -16.50 16.28 19.89
C LEU A 114 -15.98 17.46 20.72
N PRO A 115 -14.65 17.67 20.78
CA PRO A 115 -14.10 18.74 21.60
C PRO A 115 -14.25 20.11 20.92
N ASP A 116 -14.84 21.06 21.65
CA ASP A 116 -14.84 22.48 21.29
C ASP A 116 -13.48 23.15 21.55
N GLU A 117 -12.66 22.57 22.43
CA GLU A 117 -11.31 23.03 22.77
C GLU A 117 -10.31 21.87 22.71
N ILE A 118 -9.10 22.14 22.22
CA ILE A 118 -8.02 21.15 22.15
C ILE A 118 -6.72 21.68 22.75
N ARG A 119 -5.85 20.75 23.15
CA ARG A 119 -4.49 21.10 23.58
C ARG A 119 -3.64 21.45 22.37
N VAL A 120 -2.80 22.48 22.49
CA VAL A 120 -1.84 22.91 21.48
C VAL A 120 -0.49 23.22 22.11
N LEU A 121 0.60 22.99 21.36
CA LEU A 121 1.96 23.38 21.72
C LEU A 121 2.26 24.75 21.11
N VAL A 122 2.43 25.77 21.96
CA VAL A 122 2.64 27.14 21.49
C VAL A 122 4.12 27.41 21.28
N ALA A 123 4.53 27.53 20.03
CA ALA A 123 5.88 27.90 19.65
C ALA A 123 6.05 29.43 19.70
N PRO A 124 7.19 29.96 20.20
CA PRO A 124 7.46 31.40 20.21
C PRO A 124 7.50 32.02 18.80
N SER A 125 7.83 31.22 17.78
CA SER A 125 7.83 31.63 16.38
C SER A 125 7.82 30.42 15.45
N ARG A 126 7.44 30.64 14.18
CA ARG A 126 7.54 29.63 13.11
C ARG A 126 8.96 29.07 12.98
N SER A 127 9.98 29.90 13.10
CA SER A 127 11.38 29.47 12.96
C SER A 127 11.84 28.52 14.07
N VAL A 128 11.30 28.67 15.29
CA VAL A 128 11.54 27.74 16.41
C VAL A 128 10.85 26.39 16.16
N ALA A 129 9.63 26.41 15.64
CA ALA A 129 8.86 25.20 15.31
C ALA A 129 9.42 24.43 14.10
N ALA A 130 10.03 25.12 13.13
CA ALA A 130 10.43 24.56 11.83
C ALA A 130 11.24 23.26 11.92
N ARG A 131 12.20 23.18 12.87
CA ARG A 131 13.01 21.95 13.05
C ARG A 131 12.19 20.77 13.58
N HIS A 132 11.22 21.04 14.45
CA HIS A 132 10.35 20.01 15.03
C HIS A 132 9.40 19.48 13.96
N ILE A 133 8.79 20.38 13.18
CA ILE A 133 7.92 20.06 12.04
C ILE A 133 8.70 19.23 11.01
N ALA A 134 9.89 19.68 10.61
CA ALA A 134 10.72 18.93 9.67
C ALA A 134 11.01 17.51 10.18
N ARG A 135 11.29 17.32 11.47
CA ARG A 135 11.49 15.98 12.03
C ARG A 135 10.23 15.11 11.89
N LEU A 136 9.05 15.66 12.15
CA LEU A 136 7.78 14.92 12.04
C LEU A 136 7.48 14.48 10.61
N HIS A 137 7.80 15.30 9.61
CA HIS A 137 7.46 15.02 8.20
C HIS A 137 8.57 14.38 7.37
N THR A 138 9.84 14.50 7.79
CA THR A 138 10.99 13.99 7.01
C THR A 138 11.66 12.78 7.63
N THR A 139 11.21 12.35 8.81
CA THR A 139 11.74 11.16 9.50
C THR A 139 10.64 10.22 9.91
N GLN A 140 10.96 8.94 10.07
CA GLN A 140 10.02 7.96 10.62
C GLN A 140 10.03 8.05 12.14
N SER A 141 9.12 8.85 12.70
CA SER A 141 9.03 9.11 14.15
C SER A 141 8.51 7.91 14.94
N LYS A 142 7.70 7.04 14.33
CA LYS A 142 7.10 5.84 14.92
C LYS A 142 7.42 4.62 14.06
N ARG A 143 8.06 3.60 14.65
CA ARG A 143 8.23 2.29 14.01
C ARG A 143 6.99 1.44 14.29
N PRO A 144 6.28 0.95 13.26
CA PRO A 144 5.12 0.09 13.47
C PRO A 144 5.53 -1.22 14.14
N TRP A 145 4.64 -1.78 14.95
CA TRP A 145 4.82 -3.13 15.49
C TRP A 145 4.81 -4.15 14.37
N SER A 146 5.70 -5.15 14.45
CA SER A 146 5.64 -6.31 13.57
C SER A 146 4.33 -7.07 13.79
N ARG A 147 3.89 -7.88 12.81
CA ARG A 147 2.65 -8.66 12.94
C ARG A 147 2.64 -9.58 14.16
N ASP A 148 3.79 -10.12 14.53
CA ASP A 148 3.94 -10.97 15.72
C ASP A 148 3.77 -10.17 17.02
N GLN A 149 4.27 -8.92 17.06
CA GLN A 149 4.03 -7.99 18.17
C GLN A 149 2.57 -7.56 18.25
N GLN A 150 1.92 -7.28 17.11
CA GLN A 150 0.48 -6.99 17.05
C GLN A 150 -0.35 -8.18 17.54
N ALA A 151 -0.04 -9.40 17.08
CA ALA A 151 -0.66 -10.63 17.56
C ALA A 151 -0.51 -10.79 19.08
N THR A 152 0.70 -10.54 19.59
CA THR A 152 0.98 -10.58 21.03
C THR A 152 0.17 -9.55 21.81
N TYR A 153 0.03 -8.33 21.29
CA TYR A 153 -0.80 -7.28 21.89
C TYR A 153 -2.27 -7.72 21.97
N TYR A 154 -2.90 -8.10 20.86
CA TYR A 154 -4.31 -8.50 20.88
C TYR A 154 -4.58 -9.73 21.75
N TYR A 155 -3.66 -10.70 21.77
CA TYR A 155 -3.76 -11.83 22.69
C TYR A 155 -3.64 -11.41 24.16
N SER A 156 -2.80 -10.41 24.47
CA SER A 156 -2.62 -9.92 25.85
C SER A 156 -3.86 -9.22 26.42
N LEU A 157 -4.83 -8.86 25.57
CA LEU A 157 -6.11 -8.29 25.99
C LEU A 157 -7.09 -9.34 26.53
N LEU A 158 -6.84 -10.63 26.30
CA LEU A 158 -7.67 -11.70 26.84
C LEU A 158 -7.36 -11.90 28.32
N ASP A 159 -8.40 -11.90 29.14
CA ASP A 159 -8.34 -12.17 30.57
C ASP A 159 -9.67 -12.79 31.05
N PRO A 160 -9.82 -13.21 32.33
CA PRO A 160 -11.05 -13.83 32.82
C PRO A 160 -12.33 -12.99 32.66
N THR A 161 -12.20 -11.69 32.40
CA THR A 161 -13.30 -10.72 32.24
C THR A 161 -13.46 -10.21 30.81
N ARG A 162 -12.50 -10.48 29.92
CA ARG A 162 -12.51 -9.99 28.54
C ARG A 162 -12.38 -11.12 27.53
N THR A 163 -13.47 -11.38 26.81
CA THR A 163 -13.59 -12.43 25.80
C THR A 163 -13.10 -11.98 24.43
N VAL A 164 -13.01 -12.91 23.47
CA VAL A 164 -12.67 -12.59 22.07
C VAL A 164 -13.70 -11.65 21.45
N ASP A 165 -14.98 -11.82 21.78
CA ASP A 165 -16.06 -10.99 21.25
C ASP A 165 -15.99 -9.56 21.81
N ASP A 166 -15.65 -9.38 23.09
CA ASP A 166 -15.41 -8.06 23.68
C ASP A 166 -14.26 -7.32 22.98
N ILE A 167 -13.20 -8.06 22.60
CA ILE A 167 -12.08 -7.49 21.84
C ILE A 167 -12.53 -7.15 20.41
N ARG A 168 -13.29 -8.02 19.72
CA ARG A 168 -13.81 -7.69 18.37
C ARG A 168 -14.66 -6.43 18.38
N GLN A 169 -15.49 -6.25 19.40
CA GLN A 169 -16.33 -5.07 19.54
C GLN A 169 -15.50 -3.80 19.79
N ALA A 170 -14.44 -3.89 20.60
CA ALA A 170 -13.57 -2.76 20.90
C ALA A 170 -12.62 -2.36 19.75
N TYR A 171 -12.36 -3.26 18.80
CA TYR A 171 -11.45 -3.03 17.67
C TYR A 171 -12.11 -3.37 16.33
N PRO A 172 -13.15 -2.63 15.92
CA PRO A 172 -13.86 -2.89 14.67
C PRO A 172 -12.93 -2.75 13.46
N GLY A 173 -13.06 -3.65 12.49
CA GLY A 173 -12.21 -3.71 11.29
C GLY A 173 -10.88 -4.44 11.48
N VAL A 174 -10.53 -4.85 12.70
CA VAL A 174 -9.36 -5.70 12.96
C VAL A 174 -9.77 -7.17 12.89
N ASN A 175 -9.01 -7.98 12.15
CA ASN A 175 -9.19 -9.44 12.14
C ASN A 175 -8.59 -10.08 13.41
N ILE A 176 -9.29 -9.92 14.54
CA ILE A 176 -8.91 -10.47 15.84
C ILE A 176 -8.62 -11.98 15.79
N PRO A 177 -9.48 -12.86 15.23
CA PRO A 177 -9.20 -14.30 15.21
C PRO A 177 -7.91 -14.66 14.46
N ARG A 178 -7.55 -13.92 13.41
CA ARG A 178 -6.25 -14.09 12.73
C ARG A 178 -5.07 -13.81 13.67
N PHE A 179 -5.11 -12.69 14.39
CA PHE A 179 -4.05 -12.31 15.32
C PHE A 179 -3.96 -13.26 16.51
N LEU A 180 -5.11 -13.68 17.06
CA LEU A 180 -5.14 -14.68 18.13
C LEU A 180 -4.51 -15.99 17.66
N ARG A 181 -4.88 -16.49 16.46
CA ARG A 181 -4.30 -17.70 15.85
C ARG A 181 -2.78 -17.64 15.77
N MET A 182 -2.26 -16.51 15.30
CA MET A 182 -0.81 -16.28 15.21
C MET A 182 -0.15 -16.31 16.59
N ALA A 183 -0.74 -15.62 17.57
CA ALA A 183 -0.22 -15.52 18.93
C ALA A 183 -0.23 -16.85 19.69
N VAL A 184 -1.29 -17.63 19.55
CA VAL A 184 -1.38 -18.96 20.18
C VAL A 184 -0.45 -19.95 19.48
N MET A 185 -0.29 -19.87 18.16
CA MET A 185 0.65 -20.73 17.43
C MET A 185 2.09 -20.44 17.87
N ARG A 186 2.47 -19.16 18.00
CA ARG A 186 3.77 -18.75 18.53
C ARG A 186 4.05 -19.34 19.92
N ARG A 187 3.05 -19.37 20.80
CA ARG A 187 3.16 -19.96 22.14
C ARG A 187 3.21 -21.49 22.13
N LEU A 188 2.47 -22.15 21.25
CA LEU A 188 2.59 -23.60 21.03
C LEU A 188 4.02 -23.96 20.61
N LEU A 189 4.58 -23.21 19.67
CA LEU A 189 5.96 -23.37 19.23
C LEU A 189 6.95 -23.19 20.40
N SER A 190 6.75 -22.18 21.27
CA SER A 190 7.60 -22.00 22.46
C SER A 190 7.56 -23.18 23.43
N GLY A 191 6.41 -23.83 23.60
CA GLY A 191 6.27 -24.99 24.47
C GLY A 191 6.74 -26.32 23.86
N ALA A 192 6.89 -26.40 22.53
CA ALA A 192 7.29 -27.62 21.85
C ALA A 192 8.73 -28.04 22.19
N LYS A 193 8.92 -29.35 22.39
CA LYS A 193 10.20 -29.95 22.85
C LYS A 193 11.13 -30.28 21.69
N PHE A 194 11.52 -29.28 20.90
CA PHE A 194 12.47 -29.44 19.80
C PHE A 194 13.78 -30.08 20.28
N LYS A 195 14.30 -31.04 19.52
CA LYS A 195 15.59 -31.69 19.83
C LYS A 195 16.77 -30.78 19.51
N ASP A 196 16.68 -30.06 18.40
CA ASP A 196 17.68 -29.08 17.99
C ASP A 196 17.43 -27.73 18.68
N ARG A 197 18.36 -27.37 19.59
CA ARG A 197 18.32 -26.09 20.32
C ARG A 197 18.41 -24.88 19.39
N SER A 198 19.14 -24.99 18.28
CA SER A 198 19.27 -23.90 17.31
C SER A 198 17.97 -23.69 16.55
N LEU A 199 17.24 -24.76 16.25
CA LEU A 199 15.91 -24.68 15.67
C LEU A 199 14.91 -24.08 16.66
N HIS A 200 14.95 -24.49 17.94
CA HIS A 200 14.11 -23.88 18.97
C HIS A 200 14.35 -22.37 19.11
N ALA A 201 15.62 -21.93 19.07
CA ALA A 201 15.98 -20.51 19.10
C ALA A 201 15.44 -19.75 17.88
N TYR A 202 15.57 -20.31 16.67
CA TYR A 202 15.00 -19.73 15.45
C TYR A 202 13.47 -19.56 15.55
N VAL A 203 12.79 -20.60 16.02
CA VAL A 203 11.32 -20.67 16.11
C VAL A 203 10.77 -19.71 17.16
N THR A 204 11.47 -19.54 18.28
CA THR A 204 11.05 -18.65 19.38
C THR A 204 11.56 -17.22 19.23
N GLY A 205 12.52 -16.98 18.33
CA GLY A 205 13.11 -15.68 18.02
C GLY A 205 12.42 -14.91 16.89
N THR A 206 12.91 -13.72 16.58
CA THR A 206 12.30 -12.81 15.58
C THR A 206 12.61 -13.19 14.13
N GLU A 207 13.42 -14.24 13.93
CA GLU A 207 13.82 -14.76 12.62
C GLU A 207 12.67 -15.48 11.92
N LEU A 208 11.90 -16.31 12.65
CA LEU A 208 10.68 -16.88 12.14
C LEU A 208 9.62 -15.79 11.96
N LYS A 209 9.30 -15.47 10.71
CA LYS A 209 8.19 -14.58 10.37
C LYS A 209 6.89 -15.34 10.46
N MET A 210 6.14 -15.11 11.54
CA MET A 210 4.86 -15.80 11.79
C MET A 210 3.82 -15.58 10.68
N SER A 211 3.87 -14.46 9.97
CA SER A 211 3.04 -14.21 8.79
C SER A 211 3.36 -15.14 7.62
N SER A 212 4.61 -15.58 7.47
CA SER A 212 4.96 -16.59 6.46
C SER A 212 4.54 -17.98 6.91
N PHE A 213 4.71 -18.29 8.19
CA PHE A 213 4.31 -19.59 8.73
C PHE A 213 2.78 -19.78 8.74
N GLU A 214 2.02 -18.68 8.83
CA GLU A 214 0.56 -18.67 8.72
C GLU A 214 0.03 -19.40 7.49
N TYR A 215 0.72 -19.32 6.35
CA TYR A 215 0.31 -20.02 5.14
C TYR A 215 0.31 -21.54 5.30
N ALA A 216 1.19 -22.08 6.16
CA ALA A 216 1.22 -23.51 6.45
C ALA A 216 0.04 -23.91 7.34
N TYR A 217 -0.13 -23.28 8.51
CA TYR A 217 -1.16 -23.69 9.48
C TYR A 217 -2.56 -23.14 9.19
N LYS A 218 -2.74 -22.29 8.16
CA LYS A 218 -4.07 -21.97 7.61
C LYS A 218 -4.67 -23.19 6.90
N ASN A 219 -3.84 -24.10 6.39
CA ASN A 219 -4.29 -25.38 5.87
C ASN A 219 -4.58 -26.35 7.05
N GLY A 220 -5.82 -26.83 7.16
CA GLY A 220 -6.25 -27.69 8.26
C GLY A 220 -5.53 -29.04 8.33
N ASP A 221 -5.09 -29.59 7.20
CA ASP A 221 -4.38 -30.87 7.15
C ASP A 221 -2.95 -30.71 7.67
N ILE A 222 -2.27 -29.62 7.26
CA ILE A 222 -0.95 -29.26 7.76
C ILE A 222 -1.01 -28.93 9.26
N ALA A 223 -1.98 -28.12 9.68
CA ALA A 223 -2.18 -27.75 11.08
C ALA A 223 -2.37 -29.00 11.95
N SER A 224 -3.25 -29.90 11.53
CA SER A 224 -3.51 -31.16 12.25
C SER A 224 -2.26 -32.03 12.35
N ALA A 225 -1.47 -32.13 11.27
CA ALA A 225 -0.25 -32.92 11.23
C ALA A 225 0.83 -32.40 12.21
N ILE A 226 0.88 -31.10 12.47
CA ILE A 226 1.77 -30.49 13.48
C ILE A 226 1.14 -30.35 14.87
N GLY A 227 -0.05 -30.92 15.07
CA GLY A 227 -0.76 -30.92 16.36
C GLY A 227 -1.40 -29.58 16.74
N ALA A 228 -1.70 -28.74 15.75
CA ALA A 228 -2.49 -27.53 15.92
C ALA A 228 -3.92 -27.74 15.42
N SER A 229 -4.89 -27.27 16.19
CA SER A 229 -6.30 -27.20 15.79
C SER A 229 -6.89 -25.95 16.43
N PHE A 230 -7.70 -25.21 15.69
CA PHE A 230 -8.21 -23.91 16.11
C PHE A 230 -9.72 -23.90 16.14
N ASP A 231 -10.30 -23.16 17.09
CA ASP A 231 -11.72 -22.81 17.04
C ASP A 231 -11.98 -21.65 16.06
N LYS A 232 -13.26 -21.26 15.95
CA LYS A 232 -13.71 -20.12 15.14
C LYS A 232 -13.11 -18.78 15.59
N ASP A 233 -12.64 -18.71 16.83
CA ASP A 233 -12.10 -17.51 17.46
C ASP A 233 -10.57 -17.43 17.35
N GLY A 234 -9.94 -18.43 16.73
CA GLY A 234 -8.51 -18.50 16.52
C GLY A 234 -7.74 -19.00 17.74
N LEU A 235 -8.41 -19.50 18.77
CA LEU A 235 -7.75 -20.10 19.93
C LEU A 235 -7.40 -21.56 19.65
N LEU A 236 -6.33 -22.06 20.27
CA LEU A 236 -5.91 -23.46 20.13
C LEU A 236 -6.81 -24.39 20.94
N LEU A 237 -7.21 -25.49 20.32
CA LEU A 237 -7.90 -26.59 20.96
C LEU A 237 -6.91 -27.57 21.58
N PRO A 238 -7.20 -28.13 22.79
CA PRO A 238 -8.36 -27.84 23.62
C PRO A 238 -8.21 -26.54 24.43
N ILE A 239 -9.27 -25.71 24.49
CA ILE A 239 -9.30 -24.37 25.11
C ILE A 239 -8.85 -24.37 26.59
N GLY A 240 -9.07 -25.47 27.31
CA GLY A 240 -8.67 -25.60 28.72
C GLY A 240 -7.17 -25.82 28.97
N LYS A 241 -6.33 -25.87 27.94
CA LYS A 241 -4.87 -26.00 28.05
C LYS A 241 -4.20 -24.76 27.47
N SER A 242 -3.16 -24.27 28.14
CA SER A 242 -2.36 -23.19 27.55
C SER A 242 -1.69 -23.70 26.27
N PRO A 243 -1.47 -22.84 25.25
CA PRO A 243 -0.78 -23.21 24.03
C PRO A 243 0.59 -23.88 24.27
N GLU A 244 1.35 -23.41 25.26
CA GLU A 244 2.65 -23.98 25.62
C GLU A 244 2.50 -25.40 26.15
N LYS A 245 1.46 -25.68 26.96
CA LYS A 245 1.15 -27.04 27.45
C LYS A 245 0.73 -27.96 26.31
N ILE A 246 0.03 -27.44 25.29
CA ILE A 246 -0.31 -28.19 24.08
C ILE A 246 0.99 -28.53 23.31
N GLY A 247 1.86 -27.55 23.08
CA GLY A 247 3.17 -27.74 22.45
C GLY A 247 4.05 -28.76 23.18
N ALA A 248 4.10 -28.69 24.51
CA ALA A 248 4.88 -29.60 25.34
C ALA A 248 4.38 -31.05 25.34
N ALA A 249 3.13 -31.25 24.91
CA ALA A 249 2.42 -32.52 24.85
C ALA A 249 2.29 -33.08 23.40
N LEU A 250 2.91 -32.45 22.41
CA LEU A 250 2.93 -32.97 21.03
C LEU A 250 3.45 -34.40 20.99
N SER A 251 2.76 -35.26 20.23
CA SER A 251 3.22 -36.63 20.00
C SER A 251 4.55 -36.65 19.24
N GLY A 252 5.27 -37.77 19.29
CA GLY A 252 6.53 -37.92 18.56
C GLY A 252 6.40 -37.74 17.04
N GLY A 253 5.24 -38.08 16.47
CA GLY A 253 4.93 -37.83 15.05
C GLY A 253 4.72 -36.34 14.76
N GLN A 254 3.86 -35.68 15.54
CA GLN A 254 3.57 -34.24 15.39
C GLN A 254 4.82 -33.38 15.59
N LEU A 255 5.66 -33.72 16.58
CA LEU A 255 6.91 -33.01 16.82
C LEU A 255 7.89 -33.15 15.65
N LYS A 256 8.00 -34.35 15.04
CA LYS A 256 8.83 -34.55 13.84
C LYS A 256 8.30 -33.77 12.64
N ALA A 257 6.98 -33.74 12.45
CA ALA A 257 6.34 -32.97 11.39
C ALA A 257 6.61 -31.46 11.56
N LEU A 258 6.48 -30.97 12.80
CA LEU A 258 6.77 -29.59 13.15
C LEU A 258 8.25 -29.24 12.95
N GLU A 259 9.17 -30.09 13.42
CA GLU A 259 10.62 -29.94 13.20
C GLU A 259 10.97 -29.86 11.70
N TYR A 260 10.34 -30.70 10.89
CA TYR A 260 10.52 -30.68 9.44
C TYR A 260 10.06 -29.35 8.83
N LEU A 261 8.83 -28.89 9.12
CA LEU A 261 8.34 -27.61 8.61
C LEU A 261 9.25 -26.45 9.02
N MET A 262 9.59 -26.35 10.31
CA MET A 262 10.43 -25.26 10.82
C MET A 262 11.82 -25.26 10.16
N THR A 263 12.37 -26.43 9.87
CA THR A 263 13.62 -26.56 9.12
C THR A 263 13.46 -26.04 7.68
N GLN A 264 12.39 -26.41 6.98
CA GLN A 264 12.16 -25.93 5.61
C GLN A 264 11.94 -24.41 5.54
N PHE A 265 11.23 -23.83 6.52
CA PHE A 265 11.09 -22.37 6.64
C PHE A 265 12.44 -21.70 6.92
N ARG A 266 13.25 -22.27 7.82
CA ARG A 266 14.60 -21.75 8.13
C ARG A 266 15.53 -21.77 6.92
N LEU A 267 15.42 -22.81 6.09
CA LEU A 267 16.19 -22.95 4.85
C LEU A 267 15.65 -22.09 3.70
N GLY A 268 14.44 -21.52 3.84
CA GLY A 268 13.78 -20.73 2.79
C GLY A 268 13.12 -21.56 1.69
N ASN A 269 13.06 -22.88 1.85
CA ASN A 269 12.41 -23.79 0.90
C ASN A 269 10.88 -23.66 0.94
N LEU A 270 10.33 -23.35 2.12
CA LEU A 270 8.91 -23.03 2.28
C LEU A 270 8.73 -21.54 2.59
N ASN A 271 7.81 -20.90 1.86
CA ASN A 271 7.46 -19.48 2.02
C ASN A 271 6.02 -19.21 1.56
N THR A 272 5.58 -17.96 1.56
CA THR A 272 4.19 -17.57 1.23
C THR A 272 3.72 -17.95 -0.18
N ARG A 273 4.64 -18.33 -1.09
CA ARG A 273 4.35 -18.73 -2.48
C ARG A 273 4.52 -20.23 -2.74
N SER A 274 4.71 -21.02 -1.69
CA SER A 274 4.88 -22.48 -1.79
C SER A 274 3.60 -23.17 -2.23
N ASP A 275 3.64 -23.88 -3.37
CA ASP A 275 2.53 -24.70 -3.88
C ASP A 275 2.16 -25.82 -2.90
N GLU A 276 3.08 -26.22 -2.01
CA GLU A 276 2.85 -27.17 -0.94
C GLU A 276 1.73 -26.74 0.03
N PHE A 277 1.32 -25.46 0.03
CA PHE A 277 0.20 -24.96 0.82
C PHE A 277 -1.13 -24.94 0.05
N ARG A 278 -1.11 -25.18 -1.27
CA ARG A 278 -2.28 -25.19 -2.13
C ARG A 278 -2.86 -26.60 -2.26
N LYS A 279 -4.05 -26.80 -1.68
CA LYS A 279 -4.78 -28.08 -1.76
C LYS A 279 -4.99 -28.54 -3.20
N GLY A 280 -4.90 -29.84 -3.43
CA GLY A 280 -5.10 -30.47 -4.74
C GLY A 280 -3.90 -30.40 -5.68
N THR A 281 -2.73 -29.97 -5.18
CA THR A 281 -1.48 -29.98 -5.95
C THR A 281 -0.60 -31.16 -5.53
N VAL A 282 0.17 -31.71 -6.47
CA VAL A 282 1.13 -32.80 -6.18
C VAL A 282 2.13 -32.42 -5.06
N PRO A 283 2.70 -31.19 -5.02
CA PRO A 283 3.55 -30.77 -3.90
C PRO A 283 2.82 -30.76 -2.55
N HIS A 284 1.53 -30.41 -2.52
CA HIS A 284 0.74 -30.44 -1.29
C HIS A 284 0.56 -31.88 -0.78
N ASP A 285 0.16 -32.80 -1.65
CA ASP A 285 -0.05 -34.20 -1.26
C ASP A 285 1.26 -34.85 -0.79
N ALA A 286 2.37 -34.54 -1.46
CA ALA A 286 3.71 -34.97 -1.04
C ALA A 286 4.10 -34.39 0.34
N LEU A 287 3.78 -33.12 0.61
CA LEU A 287 4.01 -32.51 1.92
C LEU A 287 3.18 -33.20 3.00
N ILE A 288 1.87 -33.42 2.77
CA ILE A 288 0.99 -34.08 3.74
C ILE A 288 1.46 -35.51 4.03
N ALA A 289 1.81 -36.29 3.01
CA ALA A 289 2.41 -37.61 3.16
C ALA A 289 3.68 -37.56 4.04
N LYS A 290 4.55 -36.57 3.80
CA LYS A 290 5.76 -36.35 4.59
C LYS A 290 5.48 -36.00 6.05
N LEU A 291 4.48 -35.16 6.31
CA LEU A 291 4.14 -34.71 7.67
C LEU A 291 3.42 -35.80 8.47
N THR A 292 2.58 -36.61 7.83
CA THR A 292 1.81 -37.67 8.49
C THR A 292 2.58 -38.98 8.61
N GLY A 293 3.67 -39.14 7.85
CA GLY A 293 4.46 -40.38 7.83
C GLY A 293 3.80 -41.51 7.04
N VAL A 294 2.80 -41.18 6.21
CA VAL A 294 2.15 -42.11 5.29
C VAL A 294 2.85 -42.01 3.95
N GLU A 295 3.42 -43.11 3.43
CA GLU A 295 3.96 -43.12 2.06
C GLU A 295 2.82 -42.84 1.06
N PRO A 296 3.03 -41.97 0.06
CA PRO A 296 2.03 -41.79 -0.99
C PRO A 296 1.84 -43.13 -1.69
N GLN A 297 0.63 -43.68 -1.62
CA GLN A 297 0.25 -44.81 -2.45
C GLN A 297 0.40 -44.39 -3.91
N PRO A 298 1.00 -45.22 -4.79
CA PRO A 298 1.03 -44.93 -6.21
C PRO A 298 -0.42 -44.84 -6.68
N VAL A 299 -0.81 -43.69 -7.21
CA VAL A 299 -2.03 -43.60 -8.01
C VAL A 299 -1.83 -44.52 -9.21
N ALA A 300 -2.55 -45.64 -9.22
CA ALA A 300 -2.67 -46.45 -10.41
C ALA A 300 -3.33 -45.58 -11.48
N ASP A 301 -2.70 -45.49 -12.65
CA ASP A 301 -3.30 -44.96 -13.87
C ASP A 301 -4.70 -45.59 -14.02
N SER A 302 -5.72 -44.80 -13.75
CA SER A 302 -7.08 -45.11 -14.15
C SER A 302 -7.39 -44.15 -15.29
N ASP A 303 -7.73 -44.74 -16.43
CA ASP A 303 -8.21 -44.08 -17.63
C ASP A 303 -9.26 -43.00 -17.32
N PRO A 304 -9.37 -41.96 -18.18
CA PRO A 304 -10.20 -40.80 -17.91
C PRO A 304 -11.68 -41.20 -17.84
N ALA A 305 -12.29 -40.98 -16.67
CA ALA A 305 -13.74 -41.03 -16.52
C ALA A 305 -14.38 -39.74 -17.10
N PRO A 306 -15.59 -39.83 -17.67
CA PRO A 306 -16.18 -38.79 -18.50
C PRO A 306 -16.65 -37.59 -17.67
N GLU A 307 -16.71 -36.42 -18.32
CA GLU A 307 -17.19 -35.16 -17.74
C GLU A 307 -18.57 -35.33 -17.07
N PRO A 308 -18.78 -34.79 -15.86
CA PRO A 308 -20.11 -34.64 -15.33
C PRO A 308 -20.72 -33.31 -15.78
N ASP A 309 -21.94 -33.51 -16.27
CA ASP A 309 -23.00 -32.60 -16.64
C ASP A 309 -23.22 -31.40 -15.70
N THR A 310 -23.63 -30.31 -16.33
CA THR A 310 -24.17 -29.09 -15.74
C THR A 310 -25.40 -29.34 -14.86
N GLY A 311 -25.37 -28.85 -13.60
CA GLY A 311 -26.58 -28.55 -12.85
C GLY A 311 -26.52 -28.88 -11.35
N GLY A 312 -26.49 -27.84 -10.51
CA GLY A 312 -26.73 -27.98 -9.07
C GLY A 312 -26.17 -26.81 -8.25
N HIS A 313 -27.01 -25.82 -7.95
CA HIS A 313 -26.73 -24.70 -7.04
C HIS A 313 -26.51 -25.14 -5.58
N GLY A 314 -25.52 -24.53 -4.91
CA GLY A 314 -25.41 -24.45 -3.44
C GLY A 314 -23.99 -24.13 -2.94
N PRO A 315 -23.89 -23.44 -1.79
CA PRO A 315 -23.64 -22.00 -1.67
C PRO A 315 -22.17 -21.61 -1.88
N GLU A 316 -22.00 -20.39 -2.37
CA GLU A 316 -20.74 -19.75 -2.72
C GLU A 316 -19.99 -19.30 -1.45
N ASP A 317 -18.77 -19.82 -1.25
CA ASP A 317 -17.79 -19.19 -0.35
C ASP A 317 -17.19 -17.98 -1.09
N GLU A 318 -17.59 -16.78 -0.68
CA GLU A 318 -17.08 -15.52 -1.22
C GLU A 318 -15.54 -15.42 -1.12
N PRO A 319 -14.83 -14.97 -2.18
CA PRO A 319 -13.44 -14.58 -2.08
C PRO A 319 -13.34 -13.20 -1.42
N TRP A 320 -12.83 -13.15 -0.20
CA TRP A 320 -12.63 -11.90 0.54
C TRP A 320 -11.37 -11.15 0.09
N GLU A 321 -11.55 -9.86 -0.19
CA GLU A 321 -10.51 -8.88 -0.53
C GLU A 321 -9.59 -8.56 0.67
N ASP A 322 -8.28 -8.56 0.45
CA ASP A 322 -7.27 -8.18 1.44
C ASP A 322 -7.25 -6.65 1.66
N PRO A 323 -7.31 -6.15 2.92
CA PRO A 323 -6.88 -4.79 3.23
C PRO A 323 -5.36 -4.71 3.16
N VAL A 324 -4.90 -3.71 2.41
CA VAL A 324 -3.51 -3.37 2.14
C VAL A 324 -2.87 -2.75 3.39
N ASP A 325 -1.75 -3.31 3.87
CA ASP A 325 -0.61 -2.54 4.40
C ASP A 325 0.54 -3.46 4.87
N GLU A 326 1.73 -3.27 4.28
CA GLU A 326 3.01 -3.78 4.79
C GLU A 326 4.10 -2.71 4.66
N PRO A 327 4.77 -2.32 5.77
CA PRO A 327 6.10 -1.73 5.73
C PRO A 327 7.16 -2.81 6.06
N GLY A 328 8.09 -3.00 5.12
CA GLY A 328 9.20 -3.95 5.24
C GLY A 328 10.27 -3.51 6.25
N GLU A 329 10.55 -4.36 7.23
CA GLU A 329 11.68 -4.21 8.15
C GLU A 329 12.99 -4.73 7.53
N GLY A 330 14.03 -3.90 7.54
CA GLY A 330 15.40 -4.29 7.19
C GLY A 330 16.15 -4.95 8.37
N PRO A 331 17.23 -5.73 8.12
CA PRO A 331 18.01 -6.41 9.16
C PRO A 331 19.40 -5.79 9.41
N GLN A 332 20.02 -6.12 10.55
CA GLN A 332 21.42 -5.77 10.89
C GLN A 332 22.22 -7.05 11.25
N SER A 333 23.40 -7.21 10.61
CA SER A 333 24.70 -7.84 10.99
C SER A 333 24.75 -9.10 11.88
N GLY A 334 25.59 -10.14 11.72
CA GLY A 334 26.78 -10.52 10.91
C GLY A 334 27.26 -11.90 11.47
N LEU A 335 27.91 -12.85 10.79
CA LEU A 335 29.29 -12.88 10.24
C LEU A 335 29.53 -14.23 9.51
N GLY A 336 30.32 -14.22 8.43
CA GLY A 336 31.19 -15.34 8.03
C GLY A 336 31.01 -15.96 6.63
N GLY A 337 31.81 -15.51 5.65
CA GLY A 337 32.17 -16.27 4.43
C GLY A 337 31.74 -15.66 3.08
N GLN A 338 32.67 -15.04 2.35
CA GLN A 338 32.48 -14.52 0.97
C GLN A 338 32.55 -15.65 -0.09
N PRO A 339 31.70 -15.59 -1.14
CA PRO A 339 32.18 -15.22 -2.49
C PRO A 339 31.12 -14.46 -3.34
N PRO A 340 31.39 -14.21 -4.64
CA PRO A 340 31.74 -12.92 -5.23
C PRO A 340 30.57 -11.92 -5.42
N THR A 341 30.95 -10.65 -5.55
CA THR A 341 30.14 -9.43 -5.51
C THR A 341 28.99 -9.35 -6.53
N ARG A 342 27.75 -9.37 -6.03
CA ARG A 342 26.60 -8.74 -6.70
C ARG A 342 26.50 -7.27 -6.27
N PRO A 343 26.11 -6.33 -7.16
CA PRO A 343 25.94 -4.93 -6.78
C PRO A 343 24.76 -4.79 -5.80
N PRO A 344 24.82 -3.84 -4.85
CA PRO A 344 23.90 -3.77 -3.74
C PRO A 344 22.49 -3.32 -4.19
N ARG A 345 21.46 -4.10 -3.84
CA ARG A 345 20.05 -3.70 -3.99
C ARG A 345 19.64 -2.86 -2.76
N GLY A 346 19.46 -1.56 -2.96
CA GLY A 346 18.83 -0.67 -1.98
C GLY A 346 17.29 -0.73 -2.06
N PRO A 347 16.54 -0.46 -0.97
CA PRO A 347 15.07 -0.59 -0.94
C PRO A 347 14.28 0.53 -1.65
N ASN A 348 14.93 1.40 -2.43
CA ASN A 348 14.31 2.61 -2.97
C ASN A 348 14.65 2.85 -4.46
N HIS A 349 14.93 1.81 -5.23
CA HIS A 349 15.10 1.98 -6.68
C HIS A 349 13.72 2.03 -7.37
N PRO A 350 13.44 2.97 -8.30
CA PRO A 350 12.18 3.00 -9.08
C PRO A 350 11.84 1.66 -9.76
N ASP A 351 12.86 0.83 -9.99
CA ASP A 351 12.71 -0.51 -10.58
C ASP A 351 12.19 -1.58 -9.62
N THR A 352 12.01 -1.25 -8.34
CA THR A 352 11.60 -2.19 -7.30
C THR A 352 10.24 -1.89 -6.67
N ARG A 353 9.57 -0.79 -7.08
CA ARG A 353 8.33 -0.29 -6.46
C ARG A 353 7.07 -0.91 -7.05
N ASP A 354 6.13 -1.44 -6.28
CA ASP A 354 4.96 -2.10 -6.89
C ASP A 354 4.13 -1.23 -7.86
N HIS A 355 4.15 0.09 -7.70
CA HIS A 355 3.47 1.04 -8.60
C HIS A 355 4.43 1.76 -9.55
N LEU A 356 3.90 2.27 -10.67
CA LEU A 356 4.67 3.09 -11.61
C LEU A 356 5.04 4.43 -11.01
N VAL A 357 6.30 4.84 -11.18
CA VAL A 357 6.80 6.14 -10.75
C VAL A 357 6.68 7.12 -11.91
N LEU A 358 5.68 7.99 -11.84
CA LEU A 358 5.42 9.01 -12.88
C LEU A 358 6.09 10.37 -12.59
N THR A 359 6.97 10.43 -11.59
CA THR A 359 7.70 11.65 -11.20
C THR A 359 8.42 12.27 -12.41
N GLY A 360 8.22 13.57 -12.62
CA GLY A 360 8.81 14.31 -13.75
C GLY A 360 7.90 14.43 -14.98
N LEU A 361 6.67 13.87 -14.93
CA LEU A 361 5.59 14.12 -15.87
C LEU A 361 4.59 15.11 -15.27
N ASP A 362 4.44 16.28 -15.89
CA ASP A 362 3.49 17.32 -15.46
C ASP A 362 2.14 17.14 -16.17
N TYR A 363 1.41 16.10 -15.77
CA TYR A 363 0.08 15.81 -16.32
C TYR A 363 -1.04 16.53 -15.55
N GLN A 364 -0.76 17.14 -14.40
CA GLN A 364 -1.77 17.77 -13.54
C GLN A 364 -2.15 19.17 -14.02
N THR A 365 -1.20 19.92 -14.60
CA THR A 365 -1.45 21.32 -14.98
C THR A 365 -1.71 21.50 -16.48
N GLN A 366 -1.31 20.54 -17.32
CA GLN A 366 -1.26 20.68 -18.79
C GLN A 366 -2.08 19.63 -19.55
N SER A 367 -3.13 19.07 -18.95
CA SER A 367 -3.93 17.99 -19.57
C SER A 367 -5.41 18.14 -19.26
N SER A 368 -6.27 17.66 -20.15
CA SER A 368 -7.72 17.59 -19.90
C SER A 368 -8.03 16.69 -18.70
N VAL A 369 -9.15 16.95 -18.01
CA VAL A 369 -9.59 16.18 -16.83
C VAL A 369 -9.62 14.67 -17.12
N ASN A 370 -10.11 14.27 -18.30
CA ASN A 370 -10.15 12.86 -18.71
C ASN A 370 -8.75 12.24 -18.90
N LEU A 371 -7.76 13.03 -19.35
CA LEU A 371 -6.38 12.57 -19.45
C LEU A 371 -5.73 12.47 -18.06
N GLN A 372 -6.04 13.41 -17.16
CA GLN A 372 -5.60 13.37 -15.76
C GLN A 372 -6.08 12.10 -15.04
N HIS A 373 -7.36 11.73 -15.21
CA HIS A 373 -7.91 10.48 -14.65
C HIS A 373 -7.12 9.24 -15.10
N ARG A 374 -6.78 9.15 -16.39
CA ARG A 374 -5.99 8.01 -16.92
C ARG A 374 -4.60 7.92 -16.30
N TYR A 375 -3.94 9.06 -16.09
CA TYR A 375 -2.65 9.10 -15.39
C TYR A 375 -2.78 8.73 -13.92
N HIS A 376 -3.87 9.13 -13.26
CA HIS A 376 -4.15 8.78 -11.87
C HIS A 376 -4.40 7.28 -11.71
N GLU A 377 -5.26 6.70 -12.54
CA GLU A 377 -5.52 5.25 -12.59
C GLU A 377 -4.22 4.48 -12.86
N LEU A 378 -3.41 4.92 -13.83
CA LEU A 378 -2.13 4.29 -14.16
C LEU A 378 -1.15 4.27 -12.98
N ARG A 379 -1.17 5.32 -12.15
CA ARG A 379 -0.33 5.42 -10.94
C ARG A 379 -0.77 4.44 -9.85
N GLN A 380 -2.05 4.12 -9.76
CA GLN A 380 -2.60 3.25 -8.70
C GLN A 380 -2.48 1.76 -8.99
N LEU A 381 -2.33 1.36 -10.26
CA LEU A 381 -2.24 -0.06 -10.62
C LEU A 381 -1.01 -0.73 -9.97
N SER A 382 -1.25 -1.90 -9.36
CA SER A 382 -0.20 -2.77 -8.80
C SER A 382 0.44 -3.57 -9.92
N LEU A 383 1.75 -3.44 -10.12
CA LEU A 383 2.49 -4.14 -11.17
C LEU A 383 2.70 -5.62 -10.84
N SER A 384 2.69 -6.00 -9.56
CA SER A 384 2.75 -7.40 -9.14
C SER A 384 1.41 -8.12 -9.30
N LYS A 385 0.28 -7.42 -9.17
CA LYS A 385 -1.07 -8.00 -9.29
C LYS A 385 -1.63 -7.89 -10.71
N THR A 386 -1.50 -6.74 -11.35
CA THR A 386 -2.19 -6.40 -12.61
C THR A 386 -1.24 -5.82 -13.67
N PRO A 387 -0.15 -6.53 -14.06
CA PRO A 387 0.83 -6.01 -15.03
C PRO A 387 0.25 -5.82 -16.44
N VAL A 388 -0.67 -6.69 -16.88
CA VAL A 388 -1.33 -6.57 -18.19
C VAL A 388 -2.20 -5.32 -18.26
N ALA A 389 -3.02 -5.07 -17.23
CA ALA A 389 -3.85 -3.86 -17.13
C ALA A 389 -2.99 -2.58 -17.15
N ALA A 390 -1.86 -2.59 -16.43
CA ALA A 390 -0.93 -1.47 -16.42
C ALA A 390 -0.30 -1.22 -17.80
N ALA A 391 0.04 -2.28 -18.56
CA ALA A 391 0.53 -2.14 -19.93
C ALA A 391 -0.54 -1.58 -20.88
N MET A 392 -1.78 -2.07 -20.79
CA MET A 392 -2.89 -1.59 -21.61
C MET A 392 -3.22 -0.13 -21.32
N LEU A 393 -3.26 0.26 -20.04
CA LEU A 393 -3.51 1.64 -19.65
C LEU A 393 -2.34 2.56 -20.01
N LEU A 394 -1.09 2.09 -19.90
CA LEU A 394 0.09 2.85 -20.36
C LEU A 394 0.04 3.12 -21.86
N ARG A 395 -0.44 2.17 -22.67
CA ARG A 395 -0.70 2.37 -24.11
C ARG A 395 -1.72 3.48 -24.31
N ALA A 396 -2.86 3.38 -23.62
CA ALA A 396 -3.94 4.34 -23.75
C ALA A 396 -3.49 5.75 -23.34
N VAL A 397 -2.73 5.88 -22.25
CA VAL A 397 -2.12 7.13 -21.79
C VAL A 397 -1.23 7.73 -22.88
N LEU A 398 -0.31 6.95 -23.45
CA LEU A 398 0.56 7.43 -24.54
C LEU A 398 -0.25 7.94 -25.74
N GLU A 399 -1.23 7.18 -26.21
CA GLU A 399 -2.09 7.59 -27.33
C GLU A 399 -2.85 8.88 -27.01
N SER A 400 -3.48 8.97 -25.84
CA SER A 400 -4.25 10.15 -25.44
C SER A 400 -3.39 11.39 -25.23
N THR A 401 -2.17 11.23 -24.70
CA THR A 401 -1.23 12.34 -24.52
C THR A 401 -0.75 12.88 -25.86
N ILE A 402 -0.48 12.01 -26.84
CA ILE A 402 -0.15 12.44 -28.21
C ILE A 402 -1.32 13.21 -28.83
N LYS A 403 -2.54 12.67 -28.74
CA LYS A 403 -3.74 13.31 -29.30
C LYS A 403 -3.98 14.69 -28.68
N ALA A 404 -3.90 14.79 -27.36
CA ALA A 404 -4.05 16.06 -26.64
C ALA A 404 -2.96 17.07 -27.06
N HIS A 405 -1.70 16.65 -27.19
CA HIS A 405 -0.62 17.54 -27.59
C HIS A 405 -0.82 18.15 -28.98
N PHE A 406 -1.39 17.38 -29.91
CA PHE A 406 -1.56 17.79 -31.30
C PHE A 406 -2.96 18.31 -31.65
N GLU A 407 -3.90 18.36 -30.70
CA GLU A 407 -5.31 18.65 -31.00
C GLU A 407 -5.53 20.03 -31.64
N SER A 408 -4.70 21.01 -31.29
CA SER A 408 -4.77 22.40 -31.75
C SER A 408 -3.68 22.77 -32.77
N THR A 409 -2.97 21.79 -33.34
CA THR A 409 -1.93 22.04 -34.36
C THR A 409 -2.48 21.88 -35.78
N SER A 410 -1.71 22.28 -36.79
CA SER A 410 -2.04 22.03 -38.20
C SER A 410 -1.95 20.55 -38.61
N THR A 411 -1.44 19.67 -37.74
CA THR A 411 -1.28 18.24 -37.98
C THR A 411 -1.79 17.42 -36.78
N PRO A 412 -3.11 17.36 -36.57
CA PRO A 412 -3.69 16.62 -35.44
C PRO A 412 -3.43 15.12 -35.55
N ALA A 413 -3.08 14.49 -34.42
CA ALA A 413 -2.91 13.05 -34.35
C ALA A 413 -4.26 12.34 -34.18
N THR A 414 -4.56 11.36 -35.05
CA THR A 414 -5.79 10.57 -35.01
C THR A 414 -5.50 9.09 -35.24
N GLY A 415 -6.50 8.23 -34.96
CA GLY A 415 -6.38 6.77 -35.11
C GLY A 415 -5.67 6.09 -33.94
N GLU A 416 -5.15 4.88 -34.18
CA GLU A 416 -4.47 4.03 -33.21
C GLU A 416 -3.01 4.48 -32.97
N LEU A 417 -2.33 3.88 -31.97
CA LEU A 417 -0.95 4.23 -31.61
C LEU A 417 0.02 4.37 -32.78
N LYS A 418 -0.03 3.47 -33.77
CA LYS A 418 0.89 3.54 -34.92
C LYS A 418 0.70 4.82 -35.73
N ALA A 419 -0.55 5.22 -35.98
CA ALA A 419 -0.88 6.45 -36.69
C ALA A 419 -0.48 7.68 -35.87
N CYS A 420 -0.76 7.69 -34.57
CA CYS A 420 -0.36 8.76 -33.65
C CYS A 420 1.17 8.94 -33.62
N MET A 421 1.93 7.84 -33.52
CA MET A 421 3.39 7.88 -33.52
C MET A 421 3.99 8.29 -34.87
N THR A 422 3.29 8.10 -36.00
CA THR A 422 3.72 8.64 -37.30
C THR A 422 3.73 10.17 -37.27
N VAL A 423 2.72 10.80 -36.68
CA VAL A 423 2.67 12.27 -36.52
C VAL A 423 3.83 12.76 -35.65
N VAL A 424 4.03 12.13 -34.48
CA VAL A 424 5.15 12.42 -33.57
C VAL A 424 6.50 12.32 -34.30
N LYS A 425 6.70 11.25 -35.07
CA LYS A 425 7.94 11.01 -35.81
C LYS A 425 8.19 12.07 -36.88
N ASN A 426 7.15 12.50 -37.60
CA ASN A 426 7.29 13.48 -38.67
C ASN A 426 7.56 14.88 -38.11
N VAL A 427 6.83 15.30 -37.07
CA VAL A 427 6.96 16.64 -36.47
C VAL A 427 8.29 16.78 -35.74
N TYR A 428 8.70 15.78 -34.96
CA TYR A 428 9.90 15.85 -34.13
C TYR A 428 11.10 15.12 -34.73
N ALA A 429 11.09 14.83 -36.04
CA ALA A 429 12.20 14.15 -36.73
C ALA A 429 13.56 14.83 -36.47
N GLN A 430 13.56 16.17 -36.34
CA GLN A 430 14.77 16.95 -36.13
C GLN A 430 15.10 17.24 -34.66
N GLU A 431 14.22 16.89 -33.71
CA GLU A 431 14.45 17.14 -32.29
C GLU A 431 15.45 16.14 -31.67
N ARG A 432 16.72 16.52 -31.68
CA ARG A 432 17.83 15.70 -31.18
C ARG A 432 17.60 15.08 -29.79
N PRO A 433 17.01 15.76 -28.79
CA PRO A 433 16.86 15.21 -27.44
C PRO A 433 15.91 14.01 -27.33
N ILE A 434 14.90 13.90 -28.18
CA ILE A 434 13.84 12.87 -28.09
C ILE A 434 13.80 11.92 -29.29
N ARG A 435 14.49 12.24 -30.39
CA ARG A 435 14.52 11.46 -31.64
C ARG A 435 14.80 9.98 -31.42
N ASN A 436 15.81 9.64 -30.61
CA ASN A 436 16.17 8.25 -30.35
C ASN A 436 15.05 7.46 -29.65
N ALA A 437 14.33 8.10 -28.73
CA ALA A 437 13.19 7.47 -28.06
C ALA A 437 12.04 7.28 -29.06
N ILE A 438 11.72 8.30 -29.86
CA ILE A 438 10.67 8.25 -30.89
C ILE A 438 10.95 7.14 -31.90
N ASP A 439 12.16 7.08 -32.46
CA ASP A 439 12.55 6.06 -33.42
C ASP A 439 12.43 4.67 -32.81
N LYS A 440 12.94 4.47 -31.59
CA LYS A 440 12.86 3.18 -30.90
C LYS A 440 11.42 2.76 -30.61
N ILE A 441 10.56 3.68 -30.15
CA ILE A 441 9.13 3.41 -29.92
C ILE A 441 8.44 3.03 -31.24
N TYR A 442 8.73 3.77 -32.32
CA TYR A 442 8.05 3.62 -33.61
C TYR A 442 8.48 2.37 -34.39
N SER A 443 9.77 2.04 -34.43
CA SER A 443 10.33 0.97 -35.27
C SER A 443 10.79 -0.28 -34.51
N GLY A 444 10.80 -0.25 -33.17
CA GLY A 444 11.20 -1.39 -32.37
C GLY A 444 10.22 -2.57 -32.45
N ASN A 445 10.72 -3.77 -32.18
CA ASN A 445 9.99 -5.03 -32.27
C ASN A 445 9.24 -5.38 -30.97
N ALA A 446 8.40 -6.42 -31.03
CA ALA A 446 7.62 -6.90 -29.89
C ALA A 446 8.46 -7.38 -28.68
N ARG A 447 9.78 -7.62 -28.84
CA ARG A 447 10.65 -7.96 -27.69
C ARG A 447 11.14 -6.75 -26.92
N THR A 448 10.83 -5.54 -27.39
CA THR A 448 11.25 -4.29 -26.75
C THR A 448 10.04 -3.65 -26.09
N PRO A 449 9.92 -3.67 -24.75
CA PRO A 449 8.79 -3.07 -24.06
C PRO A 449 8.64 -1.59 -24.34
N GLY A 450 7.39 -1.13 -24.52
CA GLY A 450 7.04 0.26 -24.83
C GLY A 450 7.06 0.64 -26.30
N THR A 451 7.39 -0.29 -27.20
CA THR A 451 7.29 -0.06 -28.65
C THR A 451 5.87 -0.28 -29.16
N VAL A 452 5.55 0.29 -30.33
CA VAL A 452 4.24 0.06 -30.96
C VAL A 452 4.00 -1.44 -31.19
N SER A 453 5.02 -2.18 -31.61
CA SER A 453 4.92 -3.62 -31.82
C SER A 453 4.67 -4.39 -30.51
N TRP A 454 5.31 -4.00 -29.40
CA TRP A 454 5.08 -4.64 -28.10
C TRP A 454 3.69 -4.34 -27.57
N PHE A 455 3.23 -3.08 -27.65
CA PHE A 455 1.87 -2.75 -27.23
C PHE A 455 0.80 -3.46 -28.07
N ASN A 456 1.03 -3.66 -29.37
CA ASN A 456 0.11 -4.45 -30.22
C ASN A 456 0.11 -5.93 -29.80
N ASP A 457 1.29 -6.50 -29.51
CA ASP A 457 1.42 -7.88 -29.04
C ASP A 457 0.66 -8.09 -27.72
N VAL A 458 0.86 -7.21 -26.73
CA VAL A 458 0.14 -7.24 -25.44
C VAL A 458 -1.39 -7.13 -25.61
N THR A 459 -1.87 -6.45 -26.64
CA THR A 459 -3.31 -6.22 -26.85
C THR A 459 -3.99 -7.38 -27.57
N HIS A 460 -3.28 -8.08 -28.47
CA HIS A 460 -3.89 -9.01 -29.42
C HIS A 460 -3.39 -10.46 -29.32
N SER A 461 -2.25 -10.69 -28.66
CA SER A 461 -1.71 -12.03 -28.47
C SER A 461 -2.13 -12.57 -27.10
N ALA A 462 -2.85 -13.70 -27.09
CA ALA A 462 -3.21 -14.41 -25.87
C ALA A 462 -1.97 -14.96 -25.13
N ASP A 463 -0.86 -15.14 -25.85
CA ASP A 463 0.39 -15.67 -25.34
C ASP A 463 1.37 -14.57 -24.87
N ALA A 464 0.97 -13.30 -24.93
CA ALA A 464 1.83 -12.18 -24.53
C ALA A 464 2.10 -12.21 -23.01
N VAL A 465 3.36 -12.44 -22.64
CA VAL A 465 3.80 -12.40 -21.24
C VAL A 465 4.14 -10.97 -20.83
N VAL A 466 3.38 -10.42 -19.89
CA VAL A 466 3.63 -9.10 -19.30
C VAL A 466 4.02 -9.26 -17.83
N THR A 467 5.13 -8.63 -17.44
CA THR A 467 5.63 -8.65 -16.06
C THR A 467 5.82 -7.21 -15.57
N ALA A 468 5.93 -7.02 -14.26
CA ALA A 468 6.22 -5.72 -13.67
C ALA A 468 7.46 -5.05 -14.33
N ASP A 469 8.51 -5.84 -14.59
CA ASP A 469 9.75 -5.34 -15.18
C ASP A 469 9.56 -4.86 -16.62
N THR A 470 8.75 -5.55 -17.43
CA THR A 470 8.50 -5.11 -18.81
C THR A 470 7.67 -3.83 -18.86
N VAL A 471 6.69 -3.66 -17.96
CA VAL A 471 5.92 -2.41 -17.86
C VAL A 471 6.81 -1.24 -17.43
N ARG A 472 7.73 -1.44 -16.48
CA ARG A 472 8.70 -0.39 -16.11
C ARG A 472 9.64 -0.02 -17.24
N GLN A 473 10.15 -1.01 -17.96
CA GLN A 473 11.00 -0.78 -19.13
C GLN A 473 10.25 0.01 -20.20
N ALA A 474 8.96 -0.30 -20.41
CA ALA A 474 8.10 0.46 -21.30
C ALA A 474 7.99 1.92 -20.84
N LEU A 475 7.62 2.19 -19.58
CA LEU A 475 7.52 3.56 -19.08
C LEU A 475 8.84 4.33 -19.20
N LYS A 476 9.98 3.69 -18.90
CA LYS A 476 11.32 4.31 -19.07
C LYS A 476 11.60 4.73 -20.50
N LEU A 477 11.23 3.89 -21.47
CA LEU A 477 11.38 4.21 -22.89
C LEU A 477 10.48 5.39 -23.30
N LEU A 478 9.24 5.41 -22.78
CA LEU A 478 8.26 6.45 -23.09
C LEU A 478 8.54 7.78 -22.38
N HIS A 479 9.21 7.76 -21.24
CA HIS A 479 9.33 8.92 -20.34
C HIS A 479 9.86 10.20 -21.03
N PRO A 480 10.93 10.18 -21.86
CA PRO A 480 11.40 11.39 -22.54
C PRO A 480 10.35 11.99 -23.48
N LEU A 481 9.59 11.14 -24.17
CA LEU A 481 8.53 11.57 -25.08
C LEU A 481 7.34 12.13 -24.31
N LEU A 482 6.84 11.41 -23.30
CA LEU A 482 5.72 11.87 -22.48
C LEU A 482 6.04 13.20 -21.79
N ARG A 483 7.25 13.35 -21.26
CA ARG A 483 7.71 14.62 -20.65
C ARG A 483 7.74 15.77 -21.66
N HIS A 484 8.08 15.50 -22.91
CA HIS A 484 8.06 16.51 -23.97
C HIS A 484 6.62 16.90 -24.35
N LEU A 485 5.75 15.90 -24.57
CA LEU A 485 4.37 16.11 -25.00
C LEU A 485 3.48 16.77 -23.93
N LEU A 486 3.83 16.65 -22.65
CA LEU A 486 3.12 17.32 -21.56
C LEU A 486 3.53 18.80 -21.38
N ARG A 487 4.45 19.33 -22.18
CA ARG A 487 4.79 20.75 -22.17
C ARG A 487 3.89 21.52 -23.14
N PRO A 488 3.61 22.81 -22.87
CA PRO A 488 2.96 23.68 -23.84
C PRO A 488 3.76 23.65 -25.16
N ALA A 489 3.08 23.39 -26.28
CA ALA A 489 3.68 23.60 -27.59
C ALA A 489 4.14 25.05 -27.67
N ALA A 490 5.41 25.30 -28.03
CA ALA A 490 5.91 26.65 -28.15
C ALA A 490 5.01 27.41 -29.13
N GLY A 491 4.26 28.40 -28.62
CA GLY A 491 3.44 29.25 -29.46
C GLY A 491 4.29 29.95 -30.53
N PRO A 492 3.71 30.33 -31.67
CA PRO A 492 4.46 31.04 -32.70
C PRO A 492 5.07 32.30 -32.09
N ALA A 493 6.38 32.47 -32.24
CA ALA A 493 7.07 33.69 -31.86
C ALA A 493 6.33 34.87 -32.49
N ALA A 494 5.75 35.74 -31.66
CA ALA A 494 5.17 36.98 -32.11
C ALA A 494 6.25 37.75 -32.88
N SER A 495 6.09 37.82 -34.20
CA SER A 495 6.90 38.68 -35.05
C SER A 495 6.75 40.10 -34.52
N SER A 496 7.83 40.61 -33.93
CA SER A 496 8.00 42.01 -33.60
C SER A 496 7.68 42.85 -34.83
N GLY A 497 6.55 43.56 -34.78
CA GLY A 497 6.20 44.57 -35.77
C GLY A 497 7.22 45.70 -35.70
N ALA A 498 8.16 45.70 -36.64
CA ALA A 498 8.97 46.88 -36.94
C ALA A 498 8.09 47.88 -37.71
N GLY A 499 7.32 48.67 -36.98
CA GLY A 499 6.79 49.95 -37.45
C GLY A 499 7.89 50.99 -37.35
N GLY A 500 8.79 51.02 -38.33
CA GLY A 500 9.77 52.08 -38.51
C GLY A 500 9.30 53.03 -39.61
N ALA A 501 8.96 54.25 -39.21
CA ALA A 501 8.70 55.36 -40.10
C ALA A 501 9.95 55.70 -40.94
N THR A 502 9.76 55.81 -42.26
CA THR A 502 10.15 56.94 -43.14
C THR A 502 9.57 56.69 -44.52
#